data_AF-A0AAV5DK00-F1
#
_entry.id   AF-A0AAV5DK00-F1
#
_cell.length_a   1.000
_cell.length_b   1.000
_cell.length_c   1.000
_cell.angle_alpha   90.00
_cell.angle_beta   90.00
_cell.angle_gamma   90.00
#
_symmetry.space_group_name_H-M   'P 1'
#
loop_
_entity.id
_entity.type
_entity.pdbx_description
1 polymer ?
#
loop_
_entity_poly.entity_id
_entity_poly.type
_entity_poly.pdbx_seq_one_letter_code
_entity_poly.pdbx_strand_id
1 'polypeptide(L)'
;MTLTYGSNPYCLLDISSTENALYFFIDVSKSIFRYELHTQNMSLIQLPSDITVDCAVLTTAENGRLGFARMEDSRLYLWSMDTGPMGDAGWEKIGVIHLETLLPVNISISYCFVGFAHGAGVFLVGTNEGLFSIERKSRRVKKLCDVPCGDGGILSVIPYMSFYTPVLGMA
;
A
#
# COMPACT_ATOMS: atom_id res chain seq x y z
N MET A 1 -2.67 -16.05 -5.53
CA MET A 1 -3.33 -16.80 -4.44
C MET A 1 -4.24 -15.83 -3.73
N THR A 2 -5.54 -16.12 -3.74
CA THR A 2 -6.59 -15.23 -3.21
C THR A 2 -6.99 -15.74 -1.83
N LEU A 3 -7.05 -14.86 -0.83
CA LEU A 3 -7.78 -15.11 0.41
C LEU A 3 -8.55 -13.85 0.81
N THR A 4 -9.83 -14.06 1.11
CA THR A 4 -10.87 -13.07 1.44
C THR A 4 -11.23 -13.15 2.92
N TYR A 5 -11.47 -12.02 3.62
CA TYR A 5 -12.74 -11.70 4.32
C TYR A 5 -12.65 -10.33 5.02
N GLY A 6 -13.76 -9.58 5.07
CA GLY A 6 -13.86 -8.24 5.63
C GLY A 6 -14.47 -8.15 7.04
N SER A 7 -14.49 -6.90 7.53
CA SER A 7 -15.29 -6.31 8.65
C SER A 7 -14.49 -5.60 9.76
N ASN A 8 -13.18 -5.39 9.60
CA ASN A 8 -12.40 -4.47 10.45
C ASN A 8 -11.26 -3.85 9.61
N PRO A 9 -11.09 -2.52 9.55
CA PRO A 9 -10.19 -1.85 8.59
C PRO A 9 -8.67 -2.05 8.83
N TYR A 10 -8.27 -2.88 9.81
CA TYR A 10 -6.87 -2.98 10.28
C TYR A 10 -6.00 -4.03 9.60
N CYS A 11 -6.52 -4.82 8.66
CA CYS A 11 -5.73 -5.82 7.95
C CYS A 11 -6.13 -5.90 6.48
N LEU A 12 -5.68 -4.95 5.65
CA LEU A 12 -5.57 -5.23 4.23
C LEU A 12 -4.24 -5.95 4.00
N LEU A 13 -4.35 -7.20 3.51
CA LEU A 13 -3.26 -7.96 2.93
C LEU A 13 -2.79 -7.21 1.68
N ASP A 14 -1.91 -6.24 1.89
CA ASP A 14 -1.27 -5.56 0.79
C ASP A 14 -0.11 -6.41 0.29
N ILE A 15 -0.40 -7.26 -0.69
CA ILE A 15 0.60 -8.15 -1.25
C ILE A 15 1.46 -7.34 -2.23
N SER A 16 2.58 -6.85 -1.74
CA SER A 16 3.71 -6.46 -2.57
C SER A 16 4.47 -7.73 -2.96
N SER A 17 4.59 -8.03 -4.24
CA SER A 17 5.51 -9.07 -4.73
C SER A 17 6.73 -8.41 -5.35
N THR A 18 7.85 -8.38 -4.63
CA THR A 18 9.16 -8.14 -5.25
C THR A 18 9.69 -9.49 -5.70
N GLU A 19 9.27 -9.96 -6.88
CA GLU A 19 9.57 -11.26 -7.56
C GLU A 19 9.47 -12.57 -6.75
N ASN A 20 9.85 -12.64 -5.47
CA ASN A 20 10.01 -13.85 -4.67
C ASN A 20 9.51 -13.77 -3.19
N ALA A 21 8.87 -12.68 -2.75
CA ALA A 21 8.39 -12.58 -1.37
C ALA A 21 7.03 -11.86 -1.25
N LEU A 22 6.25 -12.25 -0.24
CA LEU A 22 5.03 -11.57 0.20
C LEU A 22 5.32 -10.72 1.44
N TYR A 23 4.67 -9.57 1.52
CA TYR A 23 4.75 -8.66 2.66
C TYR A 23 3.35 -8.35 3.17
N PHE A 24 3.18 -8.17 4.47
CA PHE A 24 1.94 -7.64 5.07
C PHE A 24 2.20 -7.03 6.44
N PHE A 25 1.40 -6.04 6.82
CA PHE A 25 1.49 -5.43 8.15
C PHE A 25 0.96 -6.35 9.24
N ILE A 26 1.58 -6.30 10.42
CA ILE A 26 1.09 -6.88 11.66
C ILE A 26 0.96 -5.77 12.70
N ASP A 27 -0.28 -5.39 12.99
CA ASP A 27 -0.62 -4.30 13.91
C ASP A 27 -0.08 -4.52 15.34
N VAL A 28 -0.38 -5.68 15.92
CA VAL A 28 0.02 -6.03 17.30
C VAL A 28 1.52 -5.90 17.55
N SER A 29 2.34 -6.17 16.53
CA SER A 29 3.80 -6.13 16.65
C SER A 29 4.43 -4.89 16.02
N LYS A 30 3.64 -3.98 15.44
CA LYS A 30 4.11 -2.83 14.65
C LYS A 30 5.24 -3.22 13.70
N SER A 31 5.02 -4.27 12.93
CA SER A 31 6.03 -4.83 12.04
C SER A 31 5.44 -5.22 10.70
N ILE A 32 6.31 -5.50 9.74
CA ILE A 32 5.96 -6.10 8.46
C ILE A 32 6.41 -7.56 8.51
N PHE A 33 5.48 -8.48 8.27
CA PHE A 33 5.81 -9.87 8.03
C PHE A 33 6.27 -10.05 6.59
N ARG A 34 7.38 -10.76 6.43
CA ARG A 34 7.95 -11.14 5.13
C ARG A 34 7.94 -12.66 5.02
N TYR A 35 7.36 -13.15 3.93
CA TYR A 35 7.36 -14.56 3.55
C TYR A 35 8.05 -14.75 2.21
N GLU A 36 9.18 -15.43 2.20
CA GLU A 36 9.87 -15.79 0.96
C GLU A 36 9.19 -17.01 0.32
N LEU A 37 8.72 -16.87 -0.92
CA LEU A 37 7.95 -17.92 -1.61
C LEU A 37 8.80 -19.15 -1.96
N HIS A 38 10.08 -18.95 -2.30
CA HIS A 38 10.97 -20.05 -2.69
C HIS A 38 11.51 -20.84 -1.51
N THR A 39 12.02 -20.15 -0.50
CA THR A 39 12.67 -20.76 0.67
C THR A 39 11.67 -21.10 1.76
N GLN A 40 10.44 -20.57 1.68
CA GLN A 40 9.43 -20.62 2.73
C GLN A 40 9.88 -19.95 4.05
N ASN A 41 10.94 -19.14 4.01
CA ASN A 41 11.44 -18.44 5.17
C ASN A 41 10.49 -17.32 5.59
N MET A 42 10.31 -17.20 6.90
CA MET A 42 9.49 -16.17 7.54
C MET A 42 10.39 -15.25 8.36
N SER A 43 10.17 -13.95 8.25
CA SER A 43 10.89 -12.95 9.03
C SER A 43 9.99 -11.76 9.35
N LEU A 44 10.32 -11.05 10.43
CA LEU A 44 9.67 -9.80 10.80
C LEU A 44 10.63 -8.64 10.56
N ILE A 45 10.08 -7.58 10.01
CA ILE A 45 10.78 -6.33 9.75
C ILE A 45 10.16 -5.28 10.65
N GLN A 46 10.94 -4.76 11.58
CA GLN A 46 10.45 -3.76 12.53
C GLN A 46 10.16 -2.45 11.82
N LEU A 47 9.05 -1.80 12.15
CA LEU A 47 8.78 -0.43 11.74
C LEU A 47 9.45 0.56 12.70
N PRO A 48 9.61 1.83 12.30
CA PRO A 48 9.95 2.90 13.22
C PRO A 48 8.97 2.93 14.41
N SER A 49 9.49 3.21 15.61
CA SER A 49 8.72 3.09 16.86
C SER A 49 7.54 4.07 16.94
N ASP A 50 7.62 5.18 16.21
CA ASP A 50 6.61 6.24 16.11
C ASP A 50 5.52 5.93 15.07
N ILE A 51 5.64 4.82 14.33
CA ILE A 51 4.69 4.47 13.28
C ILE A 51 3.66 3.48 13.77
N THR A 52 2.41 3.78 13.45
CA THR A 52 1.25 2.91 13.57
C THR A 52 0.87 2.41 12.17
N VAL A 53 0.38 1.16 12.07
CA VAL A 53 0.05 0.54 10.78
C VAL A 53 -1.32 0.93 10.25
N ASP A 54 -2.12 1.63 11.05
CA ASP A 54 -3.38 2.21 10.61
C ASP A 54 -3.12 3.20 9.47
N CYS A 55 -4.03 3.19 8.49
CA CYS A 55 -3.98 4.13 7.36
C CYS A 55 -2.67 4.01 6.55
N ALA A 56 -1.97 2.87 6.67
CA ALA A 56 -0.74 2.58 5.96
C ALA A 56 -0.96 1.53 4.87
N VAL A 57 -0.20 1.66 3.80
CA VAL A 57 -0.23 0.77 2.64
C VAL A 57 1.20 0.44 2.24
N LEU A 58 1.47 -0.81 1.92
CA LEU A 58 2.77 -1.22 1.40
C LEU A 58 2.94 -0.66 -0.01
N THR A 59 4.19 -0.39 -0.37
CA THR A 59 4.54 0.10 -1.69
C THR A 59 5.91 -0.42 -2.08
N THR A 60 6.35 -0.03 -3.26
CA THR A 60 7.72 -0.25 -3.71
C THR A 60 8.35 1.12 -3.84
N ALA A 61 9.43 1.40 -3.10
CA ALA A 61 10.14 2.67 -3.20
C ALA A 61 10.75 2.85 -4.61
N GLU A 62 11.14 4.08 -4.97
CA GLU A 62 11.64 4.37 -6.32
C GLU A 62 12.96 3.65 -6.64
N ASN A 63 13.74 3.34 -5.61
CA ASN A 63 14.93 2.50 -5.67
C ASN A 63 14.62 0.99 -5.79
N GLY A 64 13.34 0.60 -5.94
CA GLY A 64 12.91 -0.79 -6.05
C GLY A 64 12.80 -1.55 -4.74
N ARG A 65 13.14 -0.92 -3.61
CA ARG A 65 13.11 -1.54 -2.28
C ARG A 65 11.70 -1.58 -1.72
N LEU A 66 11.50 -2.35 -0.65
CA LEU A 66 10.26 -2.32 0.11
C LEU A 66 10.02 -0.89 0.62
N GLY A 67 8.81 -0.39 0.44
CA GLY A 67 8.38 0.88 1.01
C GLY A 67 7.01 0.73 1.65
N PHE A 68 6.58 1.78 2.33
CA PHE A 68 5.17 1.96 2.66
C PHE A 68 4.79 3.43 2.56
N ALA A 69 3.51 3.70 2.54
CA ALA A 69 2.94 5.02 2.60
C ALA A 69 1.95 5.09 3.76
N ARG A 70 2.03 6.13 4.59
CA ARG A 70 1.11 6.35 5.72
C ARG A 70 0.32 7.63 5.49
N MET A 71 -0.99 7.54 5.61
CA MET A 71 -1.88 8.68 5.49
C MET A 71 -2.10 9.35 6.86
N GLU A 72 -1.89 10.66 6.91
CA GLU A 72 -2.07 11.48 8.11
C GLU A 72 -2.37 12.92 7.67
N ASP A 73 -3.44 13.53 8.19
CA ASP A 73 -3.85 14.91 7.89
C ASP A 73 -3.92 15.25 6.38
N SER A 74 -4.54 14.39 5.58
CA SER A 74 -4.61 14.53 4.10
C SER A 74 -3.25 14.58 3.40
N ARG A 75 -2.21 14.06 4.05
CA ARG A 75 -0.87 13.88 3.49
C ARG A 75 -0.55 12.40 3.46
N LEU A 76 0.12 11.98 2.39
CA LEU A 76 0.63 10.63 2.24
C LEU A 76 2.15 10.66 2.38
N TYR A 77 2.65 10.25 3.55
CA TYR A 77 4.07 10.19 3.86
C TYR A 77 4.66 8.90 3.30
N LEU A 78 5.71 9.03 2.51
CA LEU A 78 6.35 7.92 1.81
C LEU A 78 7.62 7.50 2.56
N TRP A 79 7.77 6.19 2.74
CA TRP A 79 8.91 5.59 3.41
C TRP A 79 9.57 4.56 2.50
N SER A 80 10.91 4.55 2.51
CA SER A 80 11.71 3.49 1.91
C SER A 80 12.41 2.73 3.02
N MET A 81 12.44 1.41 2.88
CA MET A 81 13.39 0.60 3.63
C MET A 81 14.80 0.95 3.18
N ASP A 82 15.66 1.12 4.17
CA ASP A 82 17.11 1.07 4.01
C ASP A 82 17.68 -0.10 4.82
N THR A 83 18.88 -0.52 4.48
CA THR A 83 19.65 -1.51 5.24
C THR A 83 20.61 -0.68 6.07
N GLY A 84 20.42 -0.68 7.37
CA GLY A 84 21.31 -0.01 8.30
C GLY A 84 22.73 -0.60 8.23
N PRO A 85 23.72 0.09 8.81
CA PRO A 85 25.12 -0.32 8.75
C PRO A 85 25.37 -1.73 9.29
N MET A 86 24.49 -2.23 10.16
CA MET A 86 24.57 -3.55 10.79
C MET A 86 23.67 -4.60 10.13
N GLY A 87 23.07 -4.28 8.97
CA GLY A 87 22.11 -5.15 8.28
C GLY A 87 20.73 -5.17 8.92
N ASP A 88 20.47 -4.31 9.89
CA ASP A 88 19.16 -4.05 10.46
C ASP A 88 18.27 -3.29 9.47
N ALA A 89 16.96 -3.52 9.53
CA ALA A 89 16.01 -2.80 8.70
C ALA A 89 15.89 -1.35 9.20
N GLY A 90 16.47 -0.42 8.44
CA GLY A 90 16.26 1.01 8.61
C GLY A 90 15.06 1.49 7.79
N TRP A 91 14.51 2.64 8.17
CA TRP A 91 13.46 3.29 7.41
C TRP A 91 13.76 4.77 7.30
N GLU A 92 13.61 5.29 6.08
CA GLU A 92 13.79 6.69 5.77
C GLU A 92 12.49 7.25 5.20
N LYS A 93 12.09 8.43 5.69
CA LYS A 93 11.00 9.21 5.10
C LYS A 93 11.53 9.86 3.83
N ILE A 94 11.12 9.34 2.68
CA ILE A 94 11.63 9.75 1.36
C ILE A 94 10.77 10.83 0.70
N GLY A 95 9.60 11.16 1.25
CA GLY A 95 8.79 12.23 0.70
C GLY A 95 7.37 12.32 1.27
N VAL A 96 6.62 13.28 0.74
CA VAL A 96 5.22 13.54 1.12
C VAL A 96 4.41 13.90 -0.12
N ILE A 97 3.16 13.45 -0.15
CA ILE A 97 2.17 13.84 -1.17
C ILE A 97 1.05 14.60 -0.46
N HIS A 98 0.85 15.86 -0.84
CA HIS A 98 -0.21 16.70 -0.29
C HIS A 98 -1.51 16.44 -1.05
N LEU A 99 -2.39 15.58 -0.53
CA LEU A 99 -3.61 15.19 -1.23
C LEU A 99 -4.57 16.36 -1.41
N GLU A 100 -4.57 17.31 -0.47
CA GLU A 100 -5.32 18.58 -0.53
C GLU A 100 -5.01 19.43 -1.78
N THR A 101 -3.80 19.29 -2.34
CA THR A 101 -3.40 20.04 -3.56
C THR A 101 -3.79 19.32 -4.84
N LEU A 102 -4.12 18.02 -4.74
CA LEU A 102 -4.39 17.13 -5.86
C LEU A 102 -5.88 16.83 -6.01
N LEU A 103 -6.61 16.78 -4.90
CA LEU A 103 -8.04 16.54 -4.87
C LEU A 103 -8.82 17.86 -4.96
N PRO A 104 -10.01 17.86 -5.56
CA PRO A 104 -10.91 19.02 -5.55
C PRO A 104 -11.22 19.52 -4.13
N VAL A 105 -11.38 20.85 -3.99
CA VAL A 105 -11.47 21.58 -2.71
C VAL A 105 -12.60 21.11 -1.77
N ASN A 106 -13.67 20.52 -2.30
CA ASN A 106 -14.84 20.10 -1.53
C ASN A 106 -14.87 18.60 -1.20
N ILE A 107 -13.74 17.91 -1.34
CA ILE A 107 -13.64 16.46 -1.10
C ILE A 107 -12.97 16.19 0.23
N SER A 108 -13.61 15.33 1.04
CA SER A 108 -13.07 14.81 2.28
C SER A 108 -12.59 13.37 2.07
N ILE A 109 -11.40 13.07 2.56
CA ILE A 109 -10.85 11.72 2.50
C ILE A 109 -11.62 10.83 3.47
N SER A 110 -12.10 9.69 2.99
CA SER A 110 -12.74 8.68 3.81
C SER A 110 -11.69 8.05 4.71
N TYR A 111 -11.98 8.02 6.01
CA TYR A 111 -11.05 7.63 7.08
C TYR A 111 -10.18 6.42 6.69
N CYS A 112 -8.87 6.65 6.56
CA CYS A 112 -7.85 5.63 6.34
C CYS A 112 -8.00 4.77 5.07
N PHE A 113 -8.82 5.19 4.11
CA PHE A 113 -8.95 4.49 2.83
C PHE A 113 -7.80 4.85 1.89
N VAL A 114 -6.73 4.05 1.96
CA VAL A 114 -5.62 4.11 1.02
C VAL A 114 -5.23 2.70 0.54
N GLY A 115 -4.94 2.59 -0.76
CA GLY A 115 -4.47 1.37 -1.42
C GLY A 115 -3.34 1.67 -2.40
N PHE A 116 -2.58 0.67 -2.82
CA PHE A 116 -1.51 0.84 -3.81
C PHE A 116 -1.53 -0.29 -4.84
N ALA A 117 -1.58 0.07 -6.13
CA ALA A 117 -1.49 -0.90 -7.21
C ALA A 117 -0.03 -0.98 -7.70
N HIS A 118 0.72 -1.94 -7.15
CA HIS A 118 2.18 -2.04 -7.30
C HIS A 118 2.69 -1.92 -8.74
N GLY A 119 2.22 -2.76 -9.66
CA GLY A 119 2.71 -2.74 -11.04
C GLY A 119 2.22 -1.56 -11.89
N ALA A 120 1.20 -0.82 -11.43
CA ALA A 120 0.77 0.43 -12.07
C ALA A 120 1.43 1.67 -11.41
N GLY A 121 1.97 1.53 -10.20
CA GLY A 121 2.57 2.63 -9.46
C GLY A 121 1.56 3.73 -9.09
N VAL A 122 0.31 3.35 -8.79
CA VAL A 122 -0.78 4.28 -8.44
C VAL A 122 -1.27 4.08 -7.03
N PHE A 123 -1.47 5.18 -6.32
CA PHE A 123 -2.21 5.20 -5.06
C PHE A 123 -3.70 5.26 -5.34
N LEU A 124 -4.48 4.56 -4.54
CA LEU A 124 -5.93 4.60 -4.50
C LEU A 124 -6.34 5.31 -3.22
N VAL A 125 -7.14 6.36 -3.32
CA VAL A 125 -7.59 7.17 -2.18
C VAL A 125 -9.10 7.22 -2.19
N GLY A 126 -9.72 6.73 -1.13
CA GLY A 126 -11.17 6.76 -0.94
C GLY A 126 -11.62 8.08 -0.35
N THR A 127 -12.73 8.62 -0.86
CA THR A 127 -13.27 9.92 -0.44
C THR A 127 -14.79 9.86 -0.32
N ASN A 128 -15.39 10.86 0.32
CA ASN A 128 -16.85 11.00 0.38
C ASN A 128 -17.51 11.20 -1.00
N GLU A 129 -16.74 11.57 -2.02
CA GLU A 129 -17.22 11.75 -3.40
C GLU A 129 -16.80 10.60 -4.33
N GLY A 130 -16.10 9.60 -3.80
CA GLY A 130 -15.74 8.39 -4.52
C GLY A 130 -14.26 8.03 -4.48
N LEU A 131 -13.86 7.14 -5.39
CA LEU A 131 -12.51 6.57 -5.41
C LEU A 131 -11.63 7.30 -6.42
N PHE A 132 -10.46 7.76 -5.98
CA PHE A 132 -9.48 8.43 -6.81
C PHE A 132 -8.21 7.59 -6.96
N SER A 133 -7.61 7.66 -8.14
CA SER A 133 -6.25 7.18 -8.39
C SER A 133 -5.30 8.35 -8.53
N ILE A 134 -4.09 8.19 -7.98
CA ILE A 134 -3.03 9.18 -8.02
C ILE A 134 -1.76 8.48 -8.52
N GLU A 135 -1.31 8.84 -9.72
CA GLU A 135 -0.04 8.34 -10.24
C GLU A 135 1.12 8.86 -9.40
N ARG A 136 1.95 7.93 -8.89
CA ARG A 136 3.03 8.28 -7.98
C ARG A 136 4.02 9.27 -8.59
N LYS A 137 4.44 9.07 -9.85
CA LYS A 137 5.48 9.91 -10.48
C LYS A 137 4.94 11.22 -11.02
N SER A 138 3.86 11.16 -11.81
CA SER A 138 3.29 12.32 -12.51
C SER A 138 2.35 13.15 -11.63
N ARG A 139 1.92 12.61 -10.48
CA ARG A 139 0.87 13.16 -9.62
C ARG A 139 -0.47 13.32 -10.33
N ARG A 140 -0.66 12.68 -11.49
CA ARG A 140 -1.91 12.73 -12.24
C ARG A 140 -3.02 12.07 -11.44
N VAL A 141 -4.13 12.80 -11.28
CA VAL A 141 -5.32 12.34 -10.57
C VAL A 141 -6.38 11.90 -11.57
N LYS A 142 -7.01 10.76 -11.29
CA LYS A 142 -8.18 10.29 -12.05
C LYS A 142 -9.21 9.70 -11.10
N LYS A 143 -10.46 10.16 -11.20
CA LYS A 143 -11.59 9.53 -10.52
C LYS A 143 -11.91 8.19 -11.18
N LEU A 144 -12.03 7.15 -10.37
CA LEU A 144 -12.31 5.78 -10.83
C LEU A 144 -13.76 5.37 -10.61
N CYS A 145 -14.40 5.89 -9.57
CA CYS A 145 -15.78 5.57 -9.21
C CYS A 145 -16.44 6.77 -8.52
N ASP A 146 -17.72 6.99 -8.77
CA ASP A 146 -18.53 8.03 -8.13
C ASP A 146 -19.23 7.56 -6.85
N VAL A 147 -19.13 6.26 -6.51
CA VAL A 147 -19.70 5.72 -5.27
C VAL A 147 -18.83 6.18 -4.09
N PRO A 148 -19.39 6.90 -3.09
CA PRO A 148 -18.68 7.32 -1.89
C PRO A 148 -17.92 6.17 -1.23
N CYS A 149 -16.77 6.45 -0.64
CA CYS A 149 -16.04 5.51 0.20
C CYS A 149 -16.40 5.73 1.68
N GLY A 150 -16.34 4.67 2.48
CA GLY A 150 -16.71 4.69 3.89
C GLY A 150 -18.10 4.11 4.16
N ASP A 151 -18.72 4.54 5.25
CA ASP A 151 -20.01 3.99 5.72
C ASP A 151 -21.10 4.12 4.66
N GLY A 152 -21.69 2.98 4.27
CA GLY A 152 -22.72 2.92 3.23
C GLY A 152 -22.19 2.97 1.79
N GLY A 153 -20.87 2.87 1.60
CA GLY A 153 -20.21 2.94 0.28
C GLY A 153 -19.12 1.88 0.09
N ILE A 154 -18.07 2.24 -0.67
CA ILE A 154 -16.90 1.37 -0.88
C ILE A 154 -16.10 1.30 0.42
N LEU A 155 -15.93 0.09 0.96
CA LEU A 155 -15.19 -0.16 2.20
C LEU A 155 -13.75 -0.63 1.97
N SER A 156 -13.46 -1.20 0.80
CA SER A 156 -12.11 -1.64 0.43
C SER A 156 -12.02 -1.82 -1.09
N VAL A 157 -10.80 -1.64 -1.62
CA VAL A 157 -10.46 -1.93 -3.02
C VAL A 157 -9.21 -2.79 -3.04
N ILE A 158 -9.25 -3.86 -3.84
CA ILE A 158 -8.14 -4.77 -4.04
C ILE A 158 -7.65 -4.61 -5.49
N PRO A 159 -6.54 -3.91 -5.74
CA PRO A 159 -5.98 -3.81 -7.08
C PRO A 159 -5.43 -5.19 -7.50
N TYR A 160 -6.07 -5.80 -8.50
CA TYR A 160 -5.61 -7.04 -9.11
C TYR A 160 -4.76 -6.73 -10.34
N MET A 161 -3.55 -7.28 -10.38
CA MET A 161 -2.73 -7.34 -11.59
C MET A 161 -2.56 -8.82 -11.92
N SER A 162 -2.94 -9.21 -13.13
CA SER A 162 -2.82 -10.59 -13.59
C SER A 162 -1.34 -10.97 -13.63
N PHE A 163 -0.98 -12.05 -12.95
CA PHE A 163 0.35 -12.65 -13.08
C PHE A 163 0.40 -13.58 -14.29
N TYR A 164 1.59 -13.72 -14.85
CA TYR A 164 1.92 -14.53 -16.03
C TYR A 164 1.18 -15.88 -16.03
N THR A 165 0.43 -16.15 -17.10
CA THR A 165 -0.08 -17.50 -17.40
C THR A 165 1.03 -18.19 -18.18
N PRO A 166 1.78 -19.14 -17.59
CA PRO A 166 2.75 -19.89 -18.39
C PRO A 166 2.00 -20.62 -19.49
N VAL A 167 2.37 -20.32 -20.74
CA VAL A 167 2.02 -21.20 -21.86
C VAL A 167 2.63 -22.55 -21.53
N LEU A 168 1.77 -23.56 -21.38
CA LEU A 168 2.21 -24.95 -21.24
C LEU A 168 2.91 -25.31 -22.55
N GLY A 169 4.23 -25.13 -22.59
CA GLY A 169 5.06 -25.61 -23.68
C GLY A 169 4.97 -27.13 -23.67
N MET A 170 4.14 -27.70 -24.54
CA MET A 170 4.29 -29.10 -24.93
C MET A 170 5.51 -29.17 -25.84
N ALA A 171 6.60 -29.75 -25.33
CA ALA A 171 7.67 -30.35 -26.12
C ALA A 171 8.34 -31.45 -25.28
#